data_AF-A0A2S9FPI5-F1
#
_entry.id   AF-A0A2S9FPI5-F1
#
_cell.length_a   1.000
_cell.length_b   1.000
_cell.length_c   1.000
_cell.angle_alpha   90.00
_cell.angle_beta   90.00
_cell.angle_gamma   90.00
#
_symmetry.space_group_name_H-M   'P 1'
#
loop_
_entity.id
_entity.type
_entity.pdbx_description
1 polymer ?
#
loop_
_entity_poly.entity_id
_entity_poly.type
_entity_poly.pdbx_seq_one_letter_code
_entity_poly.pdbx_strand_id
1 'polypeptide(L)'
;GAAAVVLTSCGSWKGISNVPLPGGPGTGSEHTTIYVQMPDTLALNVNSRVRVADVYVGRVRAIELRNWVATLTLDLEPSVELPVNTLAKIGQTSLLGSQHVQLDLPPDPSS
;
A
#
# COMPACT_ATOMS: atom_id res chain seq x y z
N GLY A 1 3.84 -43.99 22.67
CA GLY A 1 3.46 -43.58 21.31
C GLY A 1 4.02 -42.20 21.06
N ALA A 2 4.80 -42.02 19.99
CA ALA A 2 5.36 -40.72 19.63
C ALA A 2 4.35 -39.97 18.74
N ALA A 3 3.88 -38.80 19.19
CA ALA A 3 3.03 -37.93 18.39
C ALA A 3 3.94 -37.04 17.52
N ALA A 4 3.93 -37.27 16.20
CA ALA A 4 4.58 -36.38 15.25
C ALA A 4 3.70 -35.14 15.02
N VAL A 5 4.19 -33.96 15.40
CA VAL A 5 3.56 -32.69 15.09
C VAL A 5 3.96 -32.32 13.66
N VAL A 6 3.05 -32.52 12.70
CA VAL A 6 3.24 -32.06 11.33
C VAL A 6 2.90 -30.57 11.30
N LEU A 7 3.92 -29.71 11.20
CA LEU A 7 3.74 -28.29 10.89
C LEU A 7 3.24 -28.18 9.46
N THR A 8 1.92 -28.14 9.28
CA THR A 8 1.32 -27.81 7.99
C THR A 8 1.54 -26.31 7.72
N SER A 9 2.54 -26.00 6.89
CA SER A 9 2.76 -24.66 6.32
C SER A 9 1.61 -24.35 5.34
N CYS A 10 0.44 -24.01 5.87
CA CYS A 10 -0.73 -23.71 5.05
C CYS A 10 -0.73 -22.25 4.59
N GLY A 11 -0.19 -22.01 3.39
CA GLY A 11 -0.86 -21.18 2.37
C GLY A 11 -0.74 -19.64 2.41
N SER A 12 -0.12 -19.02 3.41
CA SER A 12 -0.05 -17.54 3.48
C SER A 12 1.18 -16.91 2.82
N TRP A 13 2.25 -17.67 2.59
CA TRP A 13 3.44 -17.16 1.93
C TRP A 13 3.26 -17.11 0.41
N LYS A 14 3.20 -15.88 -0.14
CA LYS A 14 3.09 -15.59 -1.59
C LYS A 14 4.42 -15.13 -2.20
N GLY A 15 5.56 -15.49 -1.59
CA GLY A 15 6.89 -15.07 -2.01
C GLY A 15 7.42 -13.83 -1.26
N ILE A 16 8.65 -13.42 -1.59
CA ILE A 16 9.39 -12.36 -0.89
C ILE A 16 8.71 -10.99 -0.98
N SER A 17 7.99 -10.73 -2.07
CA SER A 17 7.30 -9.46 -2.29
C SER A 17 6.17 -9.18 -1.30
N ASN A 18 5.66 -10.22 -0.61
CA ASN A 18 4.58 -10.10 0.37
C ASN A 18 5.11 -9.94 1.82
N VAL A 19 6.43 -9.90 2.00
CA VAL A 19 7.04 -9.62 3.30
C VAL A 19 7.07 -8.10 3.50
N PRO A 20 6.55 -7.55 4.61
CA PRO A 20 6.73 -6.15 4.93
C PRO A 20 8.22 -5.81 4.97
N LEU A 21 8.63 -4.80 4.21
CA LEU A 21 10.00 -4.32 4.30
C LEU A 21 10.25 -3.71 5.69
N PRO A 22 11.38 -4.00 6.33
CA PRO A 22 11.71 -3.39 7.60
C PRO A 22 12.04 -1.91 7.40
N GLY A 23 11.36 -1.05 8.17
CA GLY A 23 11.60 0.39 8.18
C GLY A 23 10.93 1.17 7.05
N GLY A 24 10.94 2.49 7.20
CA GLY A 24 10.25 3.43 6.33
C GLY A 24 8.86 3.84 6.85
N PRO A 25 8.27 4.88 6.26
CA PRO A 25 6.94 5.36 6.64
C PRO A 25 5.87 4.27 6.51
N GLY A 26 4.98 4.18 7.50
CA GLY A 26 3.88 3.20 7.52
C GLY A 26 4.28 1.75 7.87
N THR A 27 5.50 1.50 8.37
CA THR A 27 5.89 0.15 8.86
C THR A 27 5.84 -0.04 10.37
N GLY A 28 5.61 1.04 11.12
CA GLY A 28 5.50 1.02 12.59
C GLY A 28 4.16 0.46 13.09
N SER A 29 4.06 0.20 14.40
CA SER A 29 2.79 -0.16 15.04
C SER A 29 1.75 0.94 14.90
N GLU A 30 2.21 2.20 14.97
CA GLU A 30 1.40 3.39 14.71
C GLU A 30 1.47 3.72 13.22
N HIS A 31 0.37 3.48 12.50
CA HIS A 31 0.20 3.88 11.10
C HIS A 31 -1.27 4.18 10.82
N THR A 32 -1.52 5.08 9.87
CA THR A 32 -2.86 5.35 9.37
C THR A 32 -3.15 4.46 8.19
N THR A 33 -4.24 3.68 8.24
CA THR A 33 -4.68 2.85 7.12
C THR A 33 -5.72 3.59 6.28
N ILE A 34 -5.49 3.69 4.98
CA ILE A 34 -6.51 4.13 4.01
C ILE A 34 -6.74 3.08 2.93
N TYR A 35 -7.94 3.11 2.34
CA TYR A 35 -8.34 2.20 1.27
C TYR A 35 -8.57 3.00 -0.01
N VAL A 36 -7.99 2.52 -1.11
CA VAL A 36 -8.10 3.17 -2.41
C VAL A 36 -8.62 2.15 -3.42
N GLN A 37 -9.70 2.50 -4.10
CA GLN A 37 -10.19 1.71 -5.23
C GLN A 37 -9.71 2.31 -6.54
N MET A 38 -9.18 1.46 -7.41
CA MET A 38 -8.75 1.84 -8.75
C MET A 38 -9.12 0.75 -9.76
N PRO A 39 -9.46 1.14 -11.00
CA PRO A 39 -9.87 0.19 -12.03
C PRO A 39 -8.72 -0.69 -12.52
N ASP A 40 -7.48 -0.17 -12.49
CA ASP A 40 -6.26 -0.89 -12.86
C ASP A 40 -5.12 -0.48 -11.93
N THR A 41 -4.37 -1.47 -11.43
CA THR A 41 -3.19 -1.29 -10.58
C THR A 41 -1.89 -1.16 -11.38
N LEU A 42 -1.93 -1.38 -12.69
CA LEU A 42 -0.77 -1.46 -13.57
C LEU A 42 0.29 -2.41 -12.98
N ALA A 43 1.52 -1.92 -12.81
CA ALA A 43 2.67 -2.63 -12.23
C ALA A 43 2.89 -2.29 -10.73
N LEU A 44 1.86 -1.86 -9.99
CA LEU A 44 1.95 -1.74 -8.53
C LEU A 44 2.10 -3.12 -7.87
N ASN A 45 2.86 -3.17 -6.79
CA ASN A 45 3.10 -4.35 -5.99
C ASN A 45 2.95 -4.04 -4.50
N VAL A 46 2.86 -5.10 -3.69
CA VAL A 46 3.02 -4.96 -2.23
C VAL A 46 4.39 -4.35 -1.95
N ASN A 47 4.44 -3.40 -1.01
CA ASN A 47 5.59 -2.51 -0.73
C ASN A 47 5.85 -1.39 -1.76
N SER A 48 5.03 -1.21 -2.81
CA SER A 48 5.11 0.00 -3.63
C SER A 48 4.94 1.24 -2.75
N ARG A 49 5.68 2.30 -3.07
CA ARG A 49 5.69 3.53 -2.29
C ARG A 49 4.36 4.28 -2.44
N VAL A 50 3.96 4.99 -1.40
CA VAL A 50 2.88 5.97 -1.41
C VAL A 50 3.50 7.34 -1.19
N ARG A 51 3.12 8.32 -2.02
CA ARG A 51 3.66 9.67 -1.98
C ARG A 51 2.58 10.73 -1.89
N VAL A 52 2.86 11.80 -1.15
CA VAL A 52 2.08 13.04 -1.13
C VAL A 52 3.04 14.16 -1.52
N ALA A 53 2.69 14.96 -2.54
CA ALA A 53 3.56 16.02 -3.05
C ALA A 53 5.03 15.55 -3.31
N ASP A 54 5.18 14.36 -3.90
CA ASP A 54 6.44 13.65 -4.16
C ASP A 54 7.25 13.18 -2.93
N VAL A 55 6.75 13.42 -1.72
CA VAL A 55 7.36 12.93 -0.47
C VAL A 55 6.88 11.50 -0.20
N TYR A 56 7.81 10.60 0.12
CA TYR A 56 7.50 9.22 0.53
C TYR A 56 6.90 9.21 1.94
N VAL A 57 5.64 8.79 2.06
CA VAL A 57 4.87 8.89 3.32
C VAL A 57 4.23 7.57 3.76
N GLY A 58 4.32 6.53 2.95
CA GLY A 58 3.67 5.26 3.25
C GLY A 58 3.87 4.21 2.18
N ARG A 59 3.20 3.06 2.30
CA ARG A 59 3.37 1.93 1.38
C ARG A 59 2.05 1.23 1.07
N VAL A 60 2.03 0.49 -0.04
CA VAL A 60 0.97 -0.46 -0.36
C VAL A 60 1.17 -1.73 0.50
N ARG A 61 0.23 -1.98 1.42
CA ARG A 61 0.22 -3.19 2.26
C ARG A 61 -0.36 -4.39 1.53
N ALA A 62 -1.45 -4.20 0.81
CA ALA A 62 -2.16 -5.25 0.11
C ALA A 62 -2.87 -4.71 -1.13
N ILE A 63 -3.06 -5.59 -2.11
CA ILE A 63 -3.85 -5.35 -3.31
C ILE A 63 -4.82 -6.52 -3.41
N GLU A 64 -6.12 -6.23 -3.32
CA GLU A 64 -7.19 -7.23 -3.34
C GLU A 64 -8.28 -6.84 -4.33
N LEU A 65 -8.97 -7.80 -4.93
CA LEU A 65 -10.17 -7.50 -5.72
C LEU A 65 -11.40 -7.50 -4.82
N ARG A 66 -12.15 -6.40 -4.82
CA ARG A 66 -13.47 -6.32 -4.19
C ARG A 66 -14.48 -5.91 -5.24
N ASN A 67 -15.49 -6.75 -5.47
CA ASN A 67 -16.49 -6.55 -6.53
C ASN A 67 -15.84 -6.28 -7.89
N TRP A 68 -14.77 -7.01 -8.23
CA TRP A 68 -13.99 -6.84 -9.46
C TRP A 68 -13.23 -5.52 -9.61
N VAL A 69 -13.17 -4.70 -8.56
CA VAL A 69 -12.36 -3.47 -8.52
C VAL A 69 -11.17 -3.68 -7.60
N ALA A 70 -9.97 -3.32 -8.06
CA ALA A 70 -8.78 -3.40 -7.24
C ALA A 70 -8.88 -2.42 -6.07
N THR A 71 -8.82 -2.95 -4.86
CA THR A 71 -8.82 -2.22 -3.61
C THR A 71 -7.45 -2.37 -2.98
N LEU A 72 -6.72 -1.27 -2.94
CA LEU A 72 -5.43 -1.16 -2.29
C LEU A 72 -5.65 -0.82 -0.83
N THR A 73 -4.84 -1.45 0.01
CA THR A 73 -4.74 -1.11 1.41
C THR A 73 -3.41 -0.41 1.63
N LEU A 74 -3.44 0.86 2.05
CA LEU A 74 -2.25 1.71 2.18
C LEU A 74 -1.96 1.97 3.66
N ASP A 75 -0.70 1.78 4.05
CA ASP A 75 -0.15 2.20 5.34
C ASP A 75 0.54 3.55 5.19
N LEU A 76 0.12 4.57 5.94
CA LEU A 76 0.73 5.89 5.96
C LEU A 76 1.34 6.18 7.33
N GLU A 77 2.32 7.07 7.37
CA GLU A 77 2.79 7.64 8.63
C GLU A 77 1.64 8.38 9.35
N PRO A 78 1.51 8.27 10.70
CA PRO A 78 0.40 8.89 11.45
C PRO A 78 0.31 10.41 11.32
N SER A 79 1.43 11.07 10.99
CA SER A 79 1.55 12.53 10.81
C SER A 79 0.89 13.05 9.53
N VAL A 80 0.46 12.15 8.63
CA VAL A 80 -0.06 12.50 7.31
C VAL A 80 -1.55 12.82 7.42
N GLU A 81 -1.89 14.09 7.30
CA GLU A 81 -3.28 14.55 7.21
C GLU A 81 -3.70 14.68 5.75
N LEU A 82 -4.79 14.00 5.39
CA LEU A 82 -5.34 14.00 4.03
C LEU A 82 -6.78 14.53 4.04
N PRO A 83 -7.11 15.54 3.22
CA PRO A 83 -8.47 15.95 2.98
C PRO A 83 -9.33 14.80 2.43
N VAL A 84 -10.63 14.81 2.72
CA VAL A 84 -11.53 13.72 2.28
C VAL A 84 -11.67 13.63 0.76
N ASN A 85 -11.35 14.71 0.05
CA ASN A 85 -11.35 14.80 -1.42
C ASN A 85 -9.96 14.60 -2.05
N THR A 86 -9.02 13.99 -1.33
CA THR A 86 -7.71 13.59 -1.85
C THR A 86 -7.87 12.61 -3.02
N LEU A 87 -7.13 12.85 -4.11
CA LEU A 87 -7.15 11.98 -5.29
C LEU A 87 -5.95 11.04 -5.27
N ALA A 88 -6.20 9.75 -5.48
CA ALA A 88 -5.15 8.74 -5.64
C ALA A 88 -4.95 8.39 -7.12
N LYS A 89 -3.70 8.42 -7.58
CA LYS A 89 -3.29 8.03 -8.93
C LYS A 89 -2.04 7.17 -8.91
N ILE A 90 -1.74 6.53 -10.03
CA ILE A 90 -0.48 5.80 -10.21
C ILE A 90 0.54 6.75 -10.83
N GLY A 91 1.63 7.00 -10.10
CA GLY A 91 2.78 7.76 -10.57
C GLY A 91 3.93 6.84 -10.97
N GLN A 92 4.86 7.35 -11.79
CA GLN A 92 6.09 6.66 -12.15
C GLN A 92 7.29 7.54 -11.80
N THR A 93 8.29 6.97 -11.10
CA THR A 93 9.42 7.75 -10.57
C THR A 93 10.35 8.29 -11.68
N SER A 94 10.43 7.60 -12.83
CA SER A 94 11.13 8.02 -14.05
C SER A 94 10.59 7.23 -15.25
N LEU A 95 11.06 7.48 -16.47
CA LEU A 95 10.62 6.75 -17.68
C LEU A 95 10.68 5.22 -17.56
N LEU A 96 11.68 4.70 -16.84
CA LEU A 96 11.87 3.26 -16.57
C LEU A 96 11.80 2.94 -15.07
N GLY A 97 11.33 3.89 -14.27
CA GLY A 97 11.28 3.77 -12.82
C GLY A 97 10.10 2.91 -12.35
N SER A 98 10.13 2.54 -11.07
CA SER A 98 9.02 1.84 -10.44
C SER A 98 7.78 2.74 -10.31
N GLN A 99 6.63 2.09 -10.35
CA GLN A 99 5.35 2.71 -10.07
C GLN A 99 5.14 2.88 -8.57
N HIS A 100 4.38 3.91 -8.22
CA HIS A 100 4.00 4.26 -6.86
C HIS A 100 2.58 4.82 -6.84
N VAL A 101 1.97 4.82 -5.66
CA VAL A 101 0.70 5.54 -5.45
C VAL A 101 1.04 6.99 -5.15
N GLN A 102 0.42 7.92 -5.88
CA GLN A 102 0.51 9.34 -5.62
C GLN A 102 -0.84 9.83 -5.11
N LEU A 103 -0.81 10.51 -3.97
CA LEU A 103 -1.94 11.17 -3.33
C LEU A 103 -1.80 12.67 -3.57
N ASP A 104 -2.72 13.21 -4.38
CA ASP A 104 -2.76 14.62 -4.71
C ASP A 104 -3.73 15.35 -3.78
N LEU A 105 -3.22 16.40 -3.14
CA LEU A 105 -4.03 17.32 -2.35
C LEU A 105 -4.83 18.21 -3.32
N PRO A 106 -6.16 18.29 -3.17
CA PRO A 106 -6.99 19.11 -4.03
C PRO A 106 -6.76 20.60 -3.74
N PRO A 107 -7.01 21.49 -4.71
CA PRO A 107 -6.88 22.94 -4.51
C PRO A 107 -7.84 23.48 -3.44
N ASP A 108 -9.01 22.83 -3.28
CA ASP A 108 -10.02 23.15 -2.27
C ASP A 108 -10.14 21.99 -1.27
N PRO A 109 -9.31 21.93 -0.21
CA PRO A 109 -9.33 20.83 0.74
C PRO A 109 -10.63 20.84 1.56
N SER A 110 -11.36 19.73 1.53
CA SER A 110 -12.52 19.52 2.41
C SER A 110 -12.09 18.73 3.66
N SER A 111 -12.54 19.18 4.82
CA SER A 111 -12.30 18.56 6.13
C SER A 111 -13.16 17.32 6.37
#